data_AF-A0A8J6UV26-F1
#
_entry.id   AF-A0A8J6UV26-F1
#
_cell.length_a   1.000
_cell.length_b   1.000
_cell.length_c   1.000
_cell.angle_alpha   90.00
_cell.angle_beta   90.00
_cell.angle_gamma   90.00
#
_symmetry.space_group_name_H-M   'P 1'
#
loop_
_entity.id
_entity.type
_entity.pdbx_description
1 polymer ?
#
loop_
_entity_poly.entity_id
_entity_poly.type
_entity_poly.pdbx_seq_one_letter_code
_entity_poly.pdbx_strand_id
1 'polypeptide(L)'
;MTVLLAAVTPQVAQNLIELAFDIVPRVFGAIGILVLTRLAIGLVGRVMRRTLNRTEPTIRKFLVQASEIITLVVGISAALTALAIPTATLVTVVGAAGLAIGLALQNTLSHFAAGIMLITFRPFEVGDYVEGAGVFGVVDSIGLFYTTLVTRDNVKITVPNSNLFSGTLKNMTTLGTRRVDLEIDIGDRSIDSTITMLLALVLPHPLVLNDPKPTCHVHSVSPTTTVLYLRPWCAAEAYEQVRSEIQQMVKETLQQPDPDIASDPESEIID
;
A
#
# COMPACT_ATOMS: atom_id res chain seq x y z
N MET A 1 37.70 69.12 31.68
CA MET A 1 36.81 67.99 32.02
C MET A 1 35.32 68.37 31.96
N THR A 2 34.94 69.59 32.36
CA THR A 2 33.56 70.12 32.28
C THR A 2 33.05 70.38 30.85
N VAL A 3 33.91 70.78 29.91
CA VAL A 3 33.51 71.04 28.51
C VAL A 3 33.24 69.75 27.71
N LEU A 4 33.95 68.66 28.03
CA LEU A 4 33.77 67.34 27.39
C LEU A 4 32.44 66.69 27.79
N LEU A 5 31.98 66.87 29.04
CA LEU A 5 30.68 66.38 29.51
C LEU A 5 29.49 67.17 28.90
N ALA A 6 29.66 68.47 28.62
CA ALA A 6 28.59 69.33 28.09
C ALA A 6 28.36 69.19 26.58
N ALA A 7 29.34 68.68 25.82
CA ALA A 7 29.21 68.37 24.39
C ALA A 7 28.70 66.96 24.13
N VAL A 8 28.95 66.03 25.05
CA VAL A 8 28.46 64.65 24.97
C VAL A 8 26.96 64.58 25.27
N THR A 9 26.43 65.43 26.16
CA THR A 9 25.00 65.45 26.51
C THR A 9 24.05 65.75 25.33
N PRO A 10 24.27 66.75 24.44
CA PRO A 10 23.40 66.98 23.29
C PRO A 10 23.56 65.90 22.20
N GLN A 11 24.77 65.37 21.98
CA GLN A 11 24.99 64.29 21.01
C GLN A 11 24.31 62.98 21.47
N VAL A 12 24.42 62.65 22.75
CA VAL A 12 23.71 61.50 23.35
C VAL A 12 22.20 61.73 23.31
N ALA A 13 21.72 62.95 23.59
CA ALA A 13 20.30 63.28 23.49
C ALA A 13 19.76 63.16 22.05
N GLN A 14 20.52 63.59 21.05
CA GLN A 14 20.16 63.44 19.63
C GLN A 14 20.13 61.97 19.20
N ASN A 15 21.14 61.19 19.58
CA ASN A 15 21.17 59.74 19.30
C ASN A 15 20.00 59.00 19.99
N LEU A 16 19.60 59.42 21.20
CA LEU A 16 18.44 58.85 21.89
C LEU A 16 17.11 59.22 21.21
N ILE A 17 17.00 60.43 20.66
CA ILE A 17 15.81 60.87 19.92
C ILE A 17 15.70 60.12 18.59
N GLU A 18 16.79 60.00 17.82
CA GLU A 18 16.80 59.22 16.57
C GLU A 18 16.48 57.75 16.81
N LEU A 19 17.03 57.16 17.87
CA LEU A 19 16.72 55.80 18.28
C LEU A 19 15.23 55.65 18.67
N ALA A 20 14.66 56.64 19.36
CA ALA A 20 13.24 56.64 19.71
C ALA A 20 12.34 56.70 18.46
N PHE A 21 12.67 57.54 17.48
CA PHE A 21 11.91 57.65 16.22
C PHE A 21 11.98 56.36 15.37
N ASP A 22 13.04 55.57 15.48
CA ASP A 22 13.18 54.30 14.75
C ASP A 22 12.52 53.11 15.47
N ILE A 23 12.63 53.05 16.80
CA ILE A 23 12.08 51.92 17.60
C ILE A 23 10.56 52.05 17.78
N VAL A 24 10.05 53.25 18.04
CA VAL A 24 8.64 53.46 18.39
C VAL A 24 7.68 52.93 17.31
N PRO A 25 7.83 53.28 16.00
CA PRO A 25 6.97 52.75 14.95
C PRO A 25 7.08 51.23 14.78
N ARG A 26 8.27 50.65 14.97
CA ARG A 26 8.50 49.20 14.90
C ARG A 26 7.76 48.45 16.01
N VAL A 27 7.81 48.98 17.22
CA VAL A 27 7.08 48.41 18.37
C VAL A 27 5.57 48.50 18.16
N PHE A 28 5.05 49.64 17.69
CA PHE A 28 3.64 49.78 17.35
C PHE A 28 3.22 48.83 16.22
N GLY A 29 4.04 48.68 15.18
CA GLY A 29 3.81 47.73 14.10
C GLY A 29 3.76 46.29 14.59
N ALA A 30 4.72 45.88 15.43
CA ALA A 30 4.76 44.54 16.01
C ALA A 30 3.54 44.26 16.92
N ILE A 31 3.14 45.23 17.75
CA ILE A 31 1.91 45.12 18.56
C ILE A 31 0.69 44.97 17.67
N GLY A 32 0.58 45.78 16.60
CA GLY A 32 -0.49 45.66 15.61
C GLY A 32 -0.55 44.27 14.97
N ILE A 33 0.59 43.72 14.57
CA ILE A 33 0.69 42.36 14.01
C ILE A 33 0.27 41.30 15.04
N LEU A 34 0.66 41.44 16.31
CA LEU A 34 0.25 40.49 17.35
C LEU A 34 -1.26 40.54 17.62
N VAL A 35 -1.86 41.74 17.59
CA VAL A 35 -3.33 41.90 17.69
C VAL A 35 -4.01 41.23 16.50
N LEU A 36 -3.55 41.49 15.28
CA LEU A 36 -4.07 40.84 14.07
C LEU A 36 -3.91 39.33 14.12
N THR A 37 -2.79 38.83 14.66
CA THR A 37 -2.54 37.40 14.85
C THR A 37 -3.55 36.78 15.81
N ARG A 38 -3.83 37.43 16.94
CA ARG A 38 -4.86 36.95 17.89
C ARG A 38 -6.24 36.87 17.25
N LEU A 39 -6.59 37.87 16.43
CA LEU A 39 -7.84 37.85 15.65
C LEU A 39 -7.84 36.72 14.63
N ALA A 40 -6.73 36.51 13.92
CA ALA A 40 -6.55 35.45 12.94
C ALA A 40 -6.68 34.06 13.58
N ILE A 41 -6.07 33.80 14.73
CA ILE A 41 -6.21 32.54 15.47
C ILE A 41 -7.69 32.27 15.78
N GLY A 42 -8.40 33.27 16.31
CA GLY A 42 -9.82 33.14 16.61
C GLY A 42 -10.69 32.94 15.37
N LEU A 43 -10.30 33.49 14.22
CA LEU A 43 -10.99 33.30 12.94
C LEU A 43 -10.72 31.90 12.38
N VAL A 44 -9.45 31.48 12.29
CA VAL A 44 -9.03 30.15 11.82
C VAL A 44 -9.68 29.05 12.65
N GLY A 45 -9.64 29.17 13.99
CA GLY A 45 -10.28 28.20 14.87
C GLY A 45 -11.80 28.10 14.66
N ARG A 46 -12.48 29.23 14.39
CA ARG A 46 -13.92 29.23 14.04
C ARG A 46 -14.18 28.55 12.69
N VAL A 47 -13.39 28.87 11.66
CA VAL A 47 -13.53 28.28 10.33
C VAL A 47 -13.29 26.77 10.42
N MET A 48 -12.20 26.33 11.07
CA MET A 48 -11.88 24.91 11.21
C MET A 48 -12.92 24.13 12.00
N ARG A 49 -13.47 24.70 13.08
CA ARG A 49 -14.57 24.05 13.82
C ARG A 49 -15.84 23.90 12.98
N ARG A 50 -16.09 24.84 12.06
CA ARG A 50 -17.26 24.82 11.17
C ARG A 50 -17.08 23.82 10.03
N THR A 51 -15.89 23.72 9.44
CA THR A 51 -15.60 22.78 8.34
C THR A 51 -15.46 21.33 8.83
N LEU A 52 -14.90 21.11 10.02
CA LEU A 52 -14.68 19.78 10.61
C LEU A 52 -15.84 19.30 11.51
N ASN A 53 -17.03 19.89 11.38
CA ASN A 53 -18.17 19.61 12.26
C ASN A 53 -18.64 18.14 12.21
N ARG A 54 -18.42 17.45 11.10
CA ARG A 54 -18.74 16.02 10.91
C ARG A 54 -17.59 15.06 11.24
N THR A 55 -16.42 15.60 11.59
CA THR A 55 -15.24 14.79 11.96
C THR A 55 -15.33 14.35 13.42
N GLU A 56 -14.70 13.22 13.72
CA GLU A 56 -14.56 12.69 15.08
C GLU A 56 -13.98 13.78 16.03
N PRO A 57 -14.51 13.93 17.26
CA PRO A 57 -14.17 15.04 18.14
C PRO A 57 -12.67 15.18 18.46
N THR A 58 -11.94 14.07 18.58
CA THR A 58 -10.51 14.05 18.88
C THR A 58 -9.69 14.57 17.71
N ILE A 59 -9.94 14.06 16.50
CA ILE A 59 -9.30 14.53 15.27
C ILE A 59 -9.60 16.02 15.04
N ARG A 60 -10.86 16.44 15.23
CA ARG A 60 -11.24 17.85 15.11
C ARG A 60 -10.45 18.73 16.08
N LYS A 61 -10.35 18.32 17.35
CA LYS A 61 -9.61 19.09 18.37
C LYS A 61 -8.13 19.20 17.99
N PHE A 62 -7.52 18.10 17.55
CA PHE A 62 -6.14 18.07 17.12
C PHE A 62 -5.88 19.01 15.93
N LEU A 63 -6.67 18.93 14.86
CA LEU A 63 -6.50 19.78 13.68
C LEU A 63 -6.71 21.26 13.96
N VAL A 64 -7.71 21.60 14.79
CA VAL A 64 -7.93 22.98 15.23
C VAL A 64 -6.71 23.48 16.00
N GLN A 65 -6.24 22.72 16.99
CA GLN A 65 -5.06 23.10 17.78
C GLN A 65 -3.80 23.25 16.91
N ALA A 66 -3.56 22.32 15.99
CA ALA A 66 -2.44 22.41 15.06
C ALA A 66 -2.52 23.69 14.20
N SER A 67 -3.70 24.02 13.66
CA SER A 67 -3.91 25.23 12.86
C SER A 67 -3.71 26.52 13.67
N GLU A 68 -4.14 26.54 14.94
CA GLU A 68 -3.96 27.67 15.85
C GLU A 68 -2.47 27.86 16.20
N ILE A 69 -1.74 26.77 16.45
CA ILE A 69 -0.29 26.80 16.71
C ILE A 69 0.48 27.31 15.48
N ILE A 70 0.17 26.80 14.28
CA ILE A 70 0.82 27.24 13.04
C ILE A 70 0.58 28.74 12.83
N THR A 71 -0.66 29.20 13.01
CA THR A 71 -1.02 30.62 12.88
C THR A 71 -0.25 31.49 13.89
N LEU A 72 -0.11 31.00 15.14
CA LEU A 72 0.67 31.68 16.17
C LEU A 72 2.15 31.80 15.80
N VAL A 73 2.77 30.71 15.32
CA VAL A 73 4.18 30.72 14.91
C VAL A 73 4.43 31.71 13.77
N VAL A 74 3.56 31.73 12.76
CA VAL A 74 3.63 32.68 11.65
C VAL A 74 3.48 34.13 12.15
N GLY A 75 2.52 34.38 13.05
CA GLY A 75 2.29 35.71 13.59
C GLY A 75 3.41 36.23 14.49
N ILE A 76 3.99 35.37 15.33
CA ILE A 76 5.18 35.70 16.13
C ILE A 76 6.36 36.01 15.19
N SER A 77 6.57 35.19 14.16
CA SER A 77 7.64 35.45 13.19
C SER A 77 7.46 36.79 12.50
N ALA A 78 6.25 37.14 12.07
CA ALA A 78 5.97 38.44 11.44
C ALA A 78 6.21 39.62 12.39
N ALA A 79 5.84 39.48 13.66
CA ALA A 79 6.05 40.52 14.68
C ALA A 79 7.55 40.74 14.96
N LEU A 80 8.35 39.68 15.04
CA LEU A 80 9.81 39.77 15.20
C LEU A 80 10.48 40.42 13.99
N THR A 81 10.02 40.13 12.78
CA THR A 81 10.50 40.79 11.56
C THR A 81 10.20 42.29 11.58
N ALA A 82 9.02 42.72 12.05
CA ALA A 82 8.70 44.13 12.21
C ALA A 82 9.58 44.86 13.24
N LEU A 83 10.10 44.14 14.24
CA LEU A 83 11.09 44.65 15.20
C LEU A 83 12.53 44.66 14.66
N ALA A 84 12.76 44.27 13.40
CA ALA A 84 14.08 44.07 12.81
C ALA A 84 14.95 43.05 13.60
N ILE A 85 14.30 42.12 14.33
CA ILE A 85 14.98 41.02 15.00
C ILE A 85 15.22 39.89 13.99
N PRO A 86 16.44 39.35 13.87
CA PRO A 86 16.71 38.21 13.00
C PRO A 86 15.85 37.00 13.37
N THR A 87 14.95 36.59 12.47
CA THR A 87 14.07 35.43 12.66
C THR A 87 14.70 34.11 12.20
N ALA A 88 15.93 34.15 11.70
CA ALA A 88 16.63 32.97 11.17
C ALA A 88 16.68 31.81 12.17
N THR A 89 16.96 32.08 13.46
CA THR A 89 16.99 31.06 14.51
C THR A 89 15.63 30.42 14.76
N LEU A 90 14.55 31.22 14.74
CA LEU A 90 13.18 30.72 14.85
C LEU A 90 12.82 29.84 13.66
N VAL A 91 13.14 30.29 12.45
CA VAL A 91 12.90 29.52 11.21
C VAL A 91 13.67 28.21 11.23
N THR A 92 14.92 28.20 11.69
CA THR A 92 15.72 26.98 11.84
C THR A 92 15.08 25.99 12.81
N VAL A 93 14.66 26.44 13.99
CA VAL A 93 14.02 25.56 15.00
C VAL A 93 12.68 25.02 14.49
N VAL A 94 11.84 25.89 13.90
CA VAL A 94 10.55 25.50 13.33
C VAL A 94 10.74 24.55 12.15
N GLY A 95 11.74 24.80 11.29
CA GLY A 95 12.09 23.94 10.17
C GLY A 95 12.56 22.55 10.64
N ALA A 96 13.43 22.49 11.65
CA ALA A 96 13.88 21.23 12.24
C ALA A 96 12.72 20.46 12.88
N ALA A 97 11.84 21.12 13.64
CA ALA A 97 10.66 20.50 14.22
C ALA A 97 9.68 20.00 13.14
N GLY A 98 9.47 20.79 12.08
CA GLY A 98 8.64 20.41 10.94
C GLY A 98 9.18 19.20 10.19
N LEU A 99 10.50 19.13 9.97
CA LEU A 99 11.15 17.97 9.38
C LEU A 99 10.97 16.72 10.26
N ALA A 100 11.18 16.85 11.58
CA ALA A 100 11.00 15.74 12.51
C ALA A 100 9.56 15.19 12.50
N ILE A 101 8.55 16.09 12.49
CA ILE A 101 7.14 15.70 12.37
C ILE A 101 6.85 15.07 11.01
N GLY A 102 7.40 15.64 9.92
CA GLY A 102 7.24 15.10 8.57
C GLY A 102 7.81 13.69 8.42
N LEU A 103 9.00 13.46 8.95
CA LEU A 103 9.62 12.12 8.99
C LEU A 103 8.81 11.16 9.86
N ALA A 104 8.25 11.62 10.99
CA ALA A 104 7.39 10.80 11.83
C ALA A 104 6.08 10.40 11.12
N LEU A 105 5.57 11.24 10.22
CA LEU A 105 4.35 10.99 9.44
C LEU A 105 4.61 10.39 8.05
N GLN A 106 5.87 10.13 7.69
CA GLN A 106 6.27 9.71 6.35
C GLN A 106 5.52 8.45 5.90
N ASN A 107 5.42 7.44 6.77
CA ASN A 107 4.74 6.18 6.45
C ASN A 107 3.24 6.37 6.26
N THR A 108 2.59 7.13 7.13
CA THR A 108 1.16 7.43 7.03
C THR A 108 0.82 8.15 5.72
N LEU A 109 1.66 9.12 5.33
CA LEU A 109 1.47 9.84 4.07
C LEU A 109 1.75 8.96 2.85
N SER A 110 2.71 8.03 2.95
CA SER A 110 2.96 7.02 1.92
C SER A 110 1.76 6.10 1.69
N HIS A 111 1.13 5.62 2.78
CA HIS A 111 -0.10 4.82 2.68
C HIS A 111 -1.26 5.60 2.05
N PHE A 112 -1.43 6.87 2.43
CA PHE A 112 -2.44 7.76 1.84
C PHE A 112 -2.25 7.92 0.33
N ALA A 113 -1.03 8.26 -0.10
CA ALA A 113 -0.70 8.43 -1.50
C ALA A 113 -0.92 7.12 -2.29
N ALA A 114 -0.46 6.00 -1.75
CA ALA A 114 -0.68 4.68 -2.34
C ALA A 114 -2.18 4.35 -2.47
N GLY A 115 -3.01 4.70 -1.47
CA GLY A 115 -4.46 4.52 -1.54
C GLY A 115 -5.09 5.28 -2.70
N ILE A 116 -4.73 6.56 -2.89
CA ILE A 116 -5.19 7.35 -4.04
C ILE A 116 -4.76 6.68 -5.36
N MET A 117 -3.52 6.21 -5.44
CA MET A 117 -3.01 5.56 -6.66
C MET A 117 -3.72 4.25 -6.96
N LEU A 118 -3.99 3.42 -5.94
CA LEU A 118 -4.77 2.18 -6.09
C LEU A 118 -6.18 2.46 -6.61
N ILE A 119 -6.86 3.47 -6.07
CA ILE A 119 -8.21 3.85 -6.52
C ILE A 119 -8.19 4.42 -7.95
N THR A 120 -7.12 5.12 -8.32
CA THR A 120 -6.99 5.79 -9.62
C THR A 120 -6.63 4.81 -10.73
N PHE A 121 -5.59 3.99 -10.52
CA PHE A 121 -5.08 3.05 -11.53
C PHE A 121 -5.76 1.69 -11.49
N ARG A 122 -6.40 1.33 -10.38
CA ARG A 122 -7.15 0.08 -10.18
C ARG A 122 -6.41 -1.17 -10.69
N PRO A 123 -5.21 -1.48 -10.17
CA PRO A 123 -4.54 -2.74 -10.52
C PRO A 123 -5.32 -3.98 -10.06
N PHE A 124 -6.27 -3.80 -9.14
CA PHE A 124 -7.26 -4.78 -8.70
C PHE A 124 -8.50 -4.03 -8.21
N GLU A 125 -9.64 -4.71 -8.19
CA GLU A 125 -10.92 -4.17 -7.70
C GLU A 125 -11.45 -4.95 -6.50
N VAL A 126 -12.49 -4.41 -5.86
CA VAL A 126 -13.22 -5.12 -4.79
C VAL A 126 -13.86 -6.38 -5.39
N GLY A 127 -13.61 -7.52 -4.76
CA GLY A 127 -14.02 -8.85 -5.24
C GLY A 127 -12.91 -9.64 -5.92
N ASP A 128 -11.78 -9.02 -6.29
CA ASP A 128 -10.66 -9.76 -6.87
C ASP A 128 -9.94 -10.61 -5.81
N TYR A 129 -9.52 -11.82 -6.20
CA TYR A 129 -8.62 -12.65 -5.40
C TYR A 129 -7.18 -12.29 -5.75
N VAL A 130 -6.45 -11.77 -4.78
CA VAL A 130 -5.10 -11.24 -4.98
C VAL A 130 -4.10 -11.83 -3.99
N GLU A 131 -2.83 -11.86 -4.40
CA GLU A 131 -1.67 -12.06 -3.54
C GLU A 131 -0.83 -10.79 -3.56
N GLY A 132 -0.61 -10.20 -2.39
CA GLY A 132 0.20 -9.00 -2.23
C GLY A 132 0.68 -8.88 -0.80
N ALA A 133 1.84 -8.26 -0.59
CA ALA A 133 2.44 -8.10 0.75
C ALA A 133 2.55 -9.41 1.57
N GLY A 134 2.70 -10.56 0.89
CA GLY A 134 2.81 -11.88 1.53
C GLY A 134 1.49 -12.49 2.02
N VAL A 135 0.36 -11.90 1.67
CA VAL A 135 -0.97 -12.40 2.04
C VAL A 135 -1.83 -12.66 0.80
N PHE A 136 -2.75 -13.63 0.91
CA PHE A 136 -3.69 -14.02 -0.13
C PHE A 136 -5.12 -13.77 0.35
N GLY A 137 -5.97 -13.19 -0.48
CA GLY A 137 -7.37 -12.99 -0.11
C GLY A 137 -8.19 -12.29 -1.17
N VAL A 138 -9.50 -12.32 -0.98
CA VAL A 138 -10.45 -11.55 -1.77
C VAL A 138 -10.47 -10.11 -1.23
N VAL A 139 -10.39 -9.13 -2.13
CA VAL A 139 -10.43 -7.72 -1.75
C VAL A 139 -11.84 -7.35 -1.27
N ASP A 140 -11.97 -7.02 0.01
CA ASP A 140 -13.24 -6.62 0.64
C ASP A 140 -13.48 -5.11 0.50
N SER A 141 -12.45 -4.31 0.73
CA SER A 141 -12.53 -2.86 0.55
C SER A 141 -11.16 -2.21 0.36
N ILE A 142 -11.13 -1.12 -0.40
CA ILE A 142 -9.95 -0.27 -0.61
C ILE A 142 -10.22 1.06 0.09
N GLY A 143 -9.60 1.24 1.25
CA GLY A 143 -9.65 2.49 2.00
C GLY A 143 -8.50 3.43 1.61
N LEU A 144 -8.49 4.61 2.23
CA LEU A 144 -7.50 5.64 1.94
C LEU A 144 -6.08 5.28 2.42
N PHE A 145 -5.97 4.60 3.57
CA PHE A 145 -4.68 4.19 4.15
C PHE A 145 -4.46 2.68 4.12
N TYR A 146 -5.54 1.89 4.13
CA TYR A 146 -5.49 0.45 4.23
C TYR A 146 -6.45 -0.20 3.24
N THR A 147 -6.09 -1.38 2.78
CA THR A 147 -6.93 -2.29 2.01
C THR A 147 -7.27 -3.48 2.91
N THR A 148 -8.52 -3.90 2.89
CA THR A 148 -8.98 -5.06 3.63
C THR A 148 -9.12 -6.24 2.68
N LEU A 149 -8.50 -7.35 3.03
CA LEU A 149 -8.59 -8.64 2.35
C LEU A 149 -9.32 -9.63 3.26
N VAL A 150 -10.09 -10.53 2.67
CA VAL A 150 -10.73 -11.65 3.37
C VAL A 150 -10.16 -12.94 2.78
N THR A 151 -9.54 -13.74 3.63
CA THR A 151 -9.00 -15.04 3.25
C THR A 151 -10.12 -16.07 3.06
N ARG A 152 -9.81 -17.21 2.43
CA ARG A 152 -10.79 -18.29 2.21
C ARG A 152 -11.28 -18.96 3.50
N ASP A 153 -10.48 -18.91 4.56
CA ASP A 153 -10.86 -19.33 5.93
C ASP A 153 -11.60 -18.23 6.71
N ASN A 154 -12.10 -17.20 6.01
CA ASN A 154 -12.92 -16.11 6.55
C ASN A 154 -12.19 -15.24 7.60
N VAL A 155 -10.89 -15.04 7.43
CA VAL A 155 -10.08 -14.15 8.25
C VAL A 155 -9.94 -12.80 7.56
N LYS A 156 -10.25 -11.72 8.29
CA LYS A 156 -10.08 -10.35 7.82
C LYS A 156 -8.65 -9.88 8.07
N ILE A 157 -7.93 -9.56 7.00
CA ILE A 157 -6.56 -9.03 7.02
C ILE A 157 -6.60 -7.57 6.56
N THR A 158 -5.97 -6.68 7.33
CA THR A 158 -5.85 -5.25 6.96
C THR A 158 -4.40 -4.95 6.57
N VAL A 159 -4.20 -4.53 5.33
CA VAL A 159 -2.87 -4.29 4.75
C VAL A 159 -2.69 -2.80 4.47
N PRO A 160 -1.57 -2.18 4.89
CA PRO A 160 -1.27 -0.81 4.51
C PRO A 160 -1.12 -0.67 2.99
N ASN A 161 -1.75 0.36 2.40
CA ASN A 161 -1.84 0.50 0.94
C ASN A 161 -0.49 0.57 0.25
N SER A 162 0.52 1.20 0.87
CA SER A 162 1.85 1.28 0.27
C SER A 162 2.46 -0.10 0.05
N ASN A 163 2.17 -1.09 0.91
CA ASN A 163 2.73 -2.43 0.78
C ASN A 163 2.15 -3.18 -0.42
N LEU A 164 0.89 -2.89 -0.78
CA LEU A 164 0.25 -3.45 -1.97
C LEU A 164 0.65 -2.71 -3.24
N PHE A 165 0.89 -1.39 -3.14
CA PHE A 165 1.22 -0.56 -4.29
C PHE A 165 2.71 -0.64 -4.70
N SER A 166 3.63 -0.78 -3.73
CA SER A 166 5.07 -0.81 -4.03
C SER A 166 5.61 -2.21 -4.33
N GLY A 167 4.89 -3.26 -3.93
CA GLY A 167 5.30 -4.65 -4.11
C GLY A 167 4.75 -5.30 -5.38
N THR A 168 5.24 -6.50 -5.68
CA THR A 168 4.61 -7.35 -6.70
C THR A 168 3.24 -7.79 -6.22
N LEU A 169 2.23 -7.59 -7.07
CA LEU A 169 0.86 -8.02 -6.83
C LEU A 169 0.46 -9.03 -7.91
N LYS A 170 -0.03 -10.20 -7.48
CA LYS A 170 -0.63 -11.17 -8.40
C LYS A 170 -2.14 -11.07 -8.26
N ASN A 171 -2.81 -10.79 -9.36
CA ASN A 171 -4.27 -10.87 -9.44
C ASN A 171 -4.65 -12.19 -10.11
N MET A 172 -5.42 -13.02 -9.41
CA MET A 172 -5.85 -14.32 -9.90
C MET A 172 -7.25 -14.30 -10.53
N THR A 173 -7.96 -13.17 -10.48
CA THR A 173 -9.36 -13.07 -10.94
C THR A 173 -9.49 -12.30 -12.24
N THR A 174 -8.77 -11.19 -12.44
CA THR A 174 -8.99 -10.24 -13.55
C THR A 174 -8.97 -10.86 -14.95
N LEU A 175 -8.13 -11.87 -15.20
CA LEU A 175 -8.04 -12.52 -16.53
C LEU A 175 -9.16 -13.55 -16.79
N GLY A 176 -10.02 -13.83 -15.82
CA GLY A 176 -11.18 -14.73 -15.93
C GLY A 176 -10.86 -16.22 -16.08
N THR A 177 -9.66 -16.57 -16.55
CA THR A 177 -9.21 -17.94 -16.78
C THR A 177 -7.91 -18.22 -16.05
N ARG A 178 -7.70 -19.47 -15.63
CA ARG A 178 -6.48 -19.94 -14.97
C ARG A 178 -6.10 -21.34 -15.45
N ARG A 179 -4.79 -21.56 -15.55
CA ARG A 179 -4.22 -22.87 -15.82
C ARG A 179 -3.94 -23.59 -14.51
N VAL A 180 -4.41 -24.82 -14.40
CA VAL A 180 -4.02 -25.74 -13.33
C VAL A 180 -2.72 -26.40 -13.78
N ASP A 181 -1.71 -26.45 -12.93
CA ASP A 181 -0.47 -27.18 -13.20
C ASP A 181 -0.40 -28.36 -12.23
N LEU A 182 -0.55 -29.59 -12.76
CA LEU A 182 -0.44 -30.84 -11.99
C LEU A 182 0.84 -31.58 -12.38
N GLU A 183 1.58 -32.03 -11.38
CA GLU A 183 2.74 -32.92 -11.53
C GLU A 183 2.29 -34.35 -11.24
N ILE A 184 2.52 -35.23 -12.20
CA ILE A 184 2.04 -36.61 -12.18
C ILE A 184 3.23 -37.52 -12.41
N ASP A 185 3.61 -38.29 -11.40
CA ASP A 185 4.58 -39.37 -11.56
C ASP A 185 3.88 -40.59 -12.16
N ILE A 186 4.40 -41.08 -13.29
CA ILE A 186 3.85 -42.22 -14.02
C ILE A 186 4.64 -43.51 -13.77
N GLY A 187 5.74 -43.45 -13.01
CA GLY A 187 6.63 -44.59 -12.79
C GLY A 187 7.18 -45.14 -14.10
N ASP A 188 7.03 -46.45 -14.30
CA ASP A 188 7.51 -47.19 -15.48
C ASP A 188 6.48 -47.25 -16.63
N ARG A 189 5.32 -46.59 -16.49
CA ARG A 189 4.29 -46.57 -17.53
C ARG A 189 4.80 -45.93 -18.83
N SER A 190 4.22 -46.36 -19.94
CA SER A 190 4.50 -45.77 -21.25
C SER A 190 4.14 -44.28 -21.29
N ILE A 191 5.10 -43.43 -21.66
CA ILE A 191 4.94 -41.96 -21.71
C ILE A 191 3.83 -41.58 -22.68
N ASP A 192 3.88 -42.07 -23.93
CA ASP A 192 2.95 -41.66 -25.00
C ASP A 192 1.52 -42.15 -24.71
N SER A 193 1.39 -43.38 -24.20
CA SER A 193 0.12 -43.96 -23.80
C SER A 193 -0.51 -43.17 -22.66
N THR A 194 0.29 -42.83 -21.64
CA THR A 194 -0.19 -42.06 -20.48
C THR A 194 -0.55 -40.62 -20.85
N ILE A 195 0.21 -39.95 -21.72
CA ILE A 195 -0.14 -38.60 -22.23
C ILE A 195 -1.51 -38.63 -22.93
N THR A 196 -1.72 -39.61 -23.81
CA THR A 196 -2.98 -39.75 -24.56
C THR A 196 -4.16 -40.00 -23.62
N MET A 197 -3.97 -40.89 -22.64
CA MET A 197 -4.95 -41.23 -21.62
C MET A 197 -5.32 -40.02 -20.75
N LEU A 198 -4.33 -39.28 -20.23
CA LEU A 198 -4.56 -38.12 -19.38
C LEU A 198 -5.26 -36.97 -20.12
N LEU A 199 -4.93 -36.75 -21.39
CA LEU A 199 -5.65 -35.77 -22.21
C LEU A 199 -7.10 -36.21 -22.46
N ALA A 200 -7.34 -37.49 -22.78
CA ALA A 200 -8.69 -38.03 -22.98
C ALA A 200 -9.55 -37.97 -21.71
N LEU A 201 -8.93 -38.09 -20.53
CA LEU A 201 -9.60 -37.97 -19.23
C LEU A 201 -10.11 -36.55 -18.96
N VAL A 202 -9.32 -35.54 -19.35
CA VAL A 202 -9.53 -34.15 -18.95
C VAL A 202 -10.37 -33.36 -19.95
N LEU A 203 -10.29 -33.69 -21.24
CA LEU A 203 -11.10 -33.07 -22.30
C LEU A 203 -12.62 -33.07 -22.06
N PRO A 204 -13.26 -34.16 -21.57
CA PRO A 204 -14.70 -34.17 -21.34
C PRO A 204 -15.13 -33.48 -20.03
N HIS A 205 -14.19 -32.98 -19.22
CA HIS A 205 -14.52 -32.38 -17.93
C HIS A 205 -15.29 -31.06 -18.09
N PRO A 206 -16.46 -30.87 -17.45
CA PRO A 206 -17.37 -29.77 -17.74
C PRO A 206 -16.80 -28.38 -17.42
N LEU A 207 -15.85 -28.30 -16.50
CA LEU A 207 -15.21 -27.05 -16.07
C LEU A 207 -13.86 -26.78 -16.75
N VAL A 208 -13.40 -27.69 -17.61
CA VAL A 208 -12.17 -27.52 -18.38
C VAL A 208 -12.49 -26.83 -19.71
N LEU A 209 -11.69 -25.83 -20.04
CA LEU A 209 -11.82 -25.09 -21.29
C LEU A 209 -11.22 -25.89 -22.45
N ASN A 210 -11.92 -25.89 -23.57
CA ASN A 210 -11.42 -26.44 -24.84
C ASN A 210 -10.48 -25.46 -25.56
N ASP A 211 -10.59 -24.16 -25.25
CA ASP A 211 -9.70 -23.10 -25.74
C ASP A 211 -9.37 -22.14 -24.58
N PRO A 212 -8.11 -22.06 -24.12
CA PRO A 212 -6.94 -22.80 -24.61
C PRO A 212 -7.03 -24.31 -24.33
N LYS A 213 -6.52 -25.12 -25.26
CA LYS A 213 -6.53 -26.59 -25.13
C LYS A 213 -5.69 -27.05 -23.92
N PRO A 214 -6.13 -28.08 -23.18
CA PRO A 214 -5.29 -28.75 -22.19
C PRO A 214 -4.01 -29.30 -22.83
N THR A 215 -2.89 -29.20 -22.12
CA THR A 215 -1.63 -29.78 -22.57
C THR A 215 -1.10 -30.80 -21.57
N CYS A 216 -0.39 -31.81 -22.09
CA CYS A 216 0.30 -32.79 -21.27
C CYS A 216 1.69 -33.07 -21.87
N HIS A 217 2.75 -32.87 -21.09
CA HIS A 217 4.13 -32.99 -21.56
C HIS A 217 5.03 -33.57 -20.47
N VAL A 218 6.13 -34.20 -20.88
CA VAL A 218 7.16 -34.67 -19.94
C VAL A 218 7.79 -33.48 -19.22
N HIS A 219 7.76 -33.51 -17.90
CA HIS A 219 8.42 -32.52 -17.05
C HIS A 219 9.86 -32.94 -16.75
N SER A 220 10.05 -34.16 -16.26
CA SER A 220 11.36 -34.69 -15.88
C SER A 220 11.39 -36.21 -16.04
N VAL A 221 12.57 -36.73 -16.35
CA VAL A 221 12.83 -38.17 -16.43
C VAL A 221 14.07 -38.44 -15.58
N SER A 222 13.94 -39.35 -14.62
CA SER A 222 15.01 -39.84 -13.76
C SER A 222 15.04 -41.37 -13.81
N PRO A 223 16.11 -42.03 -13.34
CA PRO A 223 16.23 -43.49 -13.44
C PRO A 223 15.11 -44.30 -12.79
N THR A 224 14.34 -43.69 -11.88
CA THR A 224 13.28 -44.34 -11.10
C THR A 224 11.93 -43.63 -11.18
N THR A 225 11.84 -42.47 -11.83
CA THR A 225 10.63 -41.64 -11.83
C THR A 225 10.52 -40.86 -13.12
N THR A 226 9.34 -40.90 -13.73
CA THR A 226 9.01 -40.10 -14.90
C THR A 226 7.84 -39.20 -14.54
N VAL A 227 8.05 -37.88 -14.56
CA VAL A 227 7.02 -36.90 -14.18
C VAL A 227 6.47 -36.22 -15.41
N LEU A 228 5.15 -36.22 -15.55
CA LEU A 228 4.40 -35.47 -16.55
C LEU A 228 3.77 -34.22 -15.93
N TYR A 229 3.72 -33.14 -16.71
CA TYR A 229 2.87 -31.99 -16.43
C TYR A 229 1.54 -32.15 -17.16
N LEU A 230 0.43 -32.13 -16.42
CA LEU A 230 -0.92 -32.02 -16.96
C LEU A 230 -1.47 -30.62 -16.68
N ARG A 231 -1.83 -29.90 -17.74
CA ARG A 231 -2.12 -28.46 -17.69
C ARG A 231 -3.45 -28.07 -18.34
N PRO A 232 -4.58 -28.35 -17.68
CA PRO A 232 -5.89 -27.87 -18.13
C PRO A 232 -6.10 -26.39 -17.78
N TRP A 233 -6.90 -25.73 -18.61
CA TRP A 233 -7.39 -24.38 -18.36
C TRP A 233 -8.82 -24.44 -17.83
N CYS A 234 -9.18 -23.53 -16.93
CA CYS A 234 -10.51 -23.43 -16.33
C CYS A 234 -10.84 -21.97 -16.01
N ALA A 235 -12.09 -21.69 -15.64
CA ALA A 235 -12.45 -20.39 -15.08
C ALA A 235 -11.71 -20.14 -13.75
N ALA A 236 -11.32 -18.90 -13.48
CA ALA A 236 -10.56 -18.53 -12.28
C ALA A 236 -11.26 -18.94 -10.97
N GLU A 237 -12.60 -18.83 -10.93
CA GLU A 237 -13.44 -19.19 -9.78
C GLU A 237 -13.46 -20.70 -9.53
N ALA A 238 -13.44 -21.51 -10.60
CA ALA A 238 -13.48 -22.97 -10.53
C ALA A 238 -12.10 -23.61 -10.30
N TYR A 239 -11.03 -22.81 -10.20
CA TYR A 239 -9.65 -23.28 -10.16
C TYR A 239 -9.39 -24.39 -9.12
N GLU A 240 -9.85 -24.20 -7.88
CA GLU A 240 -9.63 -25.19 -6.81
C GLU A 240 -10.43 -26.47 -7.03
N GLN A 241 -11.67 -26.32 -7.49
CA GLN A 241 -12.55 -27.45 -7.77
C GLN A 241 -11.94 -28.30 -8.89
N VAL A 242 -11.58 -27.70 -10.01
CA VAL A 242 -10.95 -28.37 -11.15
C VAL A 242 -9.63 -29.02 -10.74
N ARG A 243 -8.80 -28.33 -9.96
CA ARG A 243 -7.53 -28.89 -9.46
C ARG A 243 -7.77 -30.15 -8.63
N SER A 244 -8.73 -30.11 -7.71
CA SER A 244 -9.04 -31.25 -6.83
C SER A 244 -9.68 -32.42 -7.59
N GLU A 245 -10.68 -32.14 -8.43
CA GLU A 245 -11.40 -33.16 -9.21
C GLU A 245 -10.46 -33.87 -10.19
N ILE A 246 -9.65 -33.12 -10.93
CA ILE A 246 -8.68 -33.72 -11.86
C ILE A 246 -7.62 -34.52 -11.11
N GLN A 247 -7.12 -34.02 -9.99
CA GLN A 247 -6.15 -34.78 -9.19
C GLN A 247 -6.72 -36.13 -8.71
N GLN A 248 -8.00 -36.16 -8.32
CA GLN A 248 -8.68 -37.40 -7.97
C GLN A 248 -8.84 -38.33 -9.18
N MET A 249 -9.38 -37.82 -10.29
CA MET A 249 -9.58 -38.61 -11.51
C MET A 249 -8.26 -39.21 -12.04
N VAL A 250 -7.17 -38.43 -11.99
CA VAL A 250 -5.82 -38.89 -12.36
C VAL A 250 -5.39 -40.04 -11.48
N LYS A 251 -5.55 -39.93 -10.16
CA LYS A 251 -5.17 -40.99 -9.22
C LYS A 251 -5.95 -42.28 -9.48
N GLU A 252 -7.26 -42.18 -9.66
CA GLU A 252 -8.13 -43.32 -9.95
C GLU A 252 -7.76 -44.00 -11.28
N THR A 253 -7.42 -43.21 -12.30
CA THR A 253 -7.00 -43.71 -13.63
C THR A 253 -5.64 -44.41 -13.57
N LEU A 254 -4.67 -43.85 -12.84
CA LEU A 254 -3.34 -44.45 -12.69
C LEU A 254 -3.31 -45.72 -11.81
N GLN A 255 -4.37 -45.99 -11.04
CA GLN A 255 -4.52 -47.24 -10.29
C GLN A 255 -5.03 -48.39 -11.14
N GLN A 256 -5.64 -48.11 -12.30
CA GLN A 256 -6.07 -49.15 -13.22
C GLN A 256 -4.85 -49.79 -13.89
N PRO A 257 -4.87 -51.09 -14.23
CA PRO A 257 -3.76 -51.74 -14.92
C PRO A 257 -3.35 -50.97 -16.16
N ASP A 258 -2.05 -50.80 -16.40
CA ASP A 258 -1.59 -50.22 -17.65
C ASP A 258 -2.07 -51.09 -18.82
N PRO A 259 -2.84 -50.55 -19.78
CA PRO A 259 -3.28 -51.31 -20.93
C PRO A 259 -2.11 -51.92 -21.72
N ASP A 260 -0.90 -51.33 -21.67
CA ASP A 260 0.28 -51.86 -22.34
C ASP A 260 1.02 -52.94 -21.52
N ILE A 261 0.92 -52.93 -20.18
CA ILE A 261 1.54 -53.96 -19.31
C ILE A 261 0.62 -55.18 -19.17
N ALA A 262 -0.70 -54.99 -19.16
CA ALA A 262 -1.68 -56.06 -19.04
C ALA A 262 -1.74 -56.99 -20.29
N SER A 263 -1.14 -56.57 -21.41
CA SER A 263 -1.02 -57.39 -22.62
C SER A 263 0.19 -58.33 -22.64
N ASP A 264 1.05 -58.31 -21.62
CA ASP A 264 2.21 -59.20 -21.55
C ASP A 264 1.86 -60.53 -20.82
N PRO A 265 1.69 -61.67 -21.52
CA PRO A 265 1.25 -62.92 -20.93
C PRO A 265 2.35 -63.63 -20.12
N GLU A 266 3.56 -63.07 -20.02
CA GLU A 266 4.73 -63.79 -19.47
C GLU A 266 4.92 -63.65 -17.95
N SER A 267 4.11 -62.85 -17.24
CA SER A 267 4.28 -62.68 -15.78
C SER A 267 3.66 -63.77 -14.90
N GLU A 268 2.99 -64.77 -15.49
CA GLU A 268 2.39 -65.90 -14.75
C GLU A 268 3.31 -67.14 -14.64
N ILE A 269 4.54 -67.05 -15.15
CA ILE A 269 5.51 -68.14 -15.06
C ILE A 269 6.71 -67.64 -14.24
N ILE A 270 6.62 -67.70 -12.91
CA ILE A 270 7.67 -68.09 -11.95
C ILE A 270 6.99 -68.02 -10.57
N ASP A 271 6.38 -69.14 -10.19
CA ASP A 271 6.29 -69.60 -8.79
C ASP A 271 7.45 -70.60 -8.55
#